data_AF-A0A9D0YB71-F1
#
_entry.id   AF-A0A9D0YB71-F1
#
_cell.length_a   1.000
_cell.length_b   1.000
_cell.length_c   1.000
_cell.angle_alpha   90.00
_cell.angle_beta   90.00
_cell.angle_gamma   90.00
#
_symmetry.space_group_name_H-M   'P 1'
#
loop_
_entity.id
_entity.type
_entity.pdbx_description
1 polymer ?
#
loop_
_entity_poly.entity_id
_entity_poly.type
_entity_poly.pdbx_seq_one_letter_code
_entity_poly.pdbx_strand_id
1 'polypeptide(L)'
;MTHGASQKAQNPVAPKRPKKITTHGETRIDPWFWLRDVDDPETMEYLRAENAYTEAAMATEEELQERLYQEMRGRIKEDDSTVP
;
A
#
# COMPACT_ATOMS: atom_id res chain seq x y z
N MET A 1 -13.84 -26.78 12.14
CA MET A 1 -13.97 -25.87 10.98
C MET A 1 -12.58 -25.66 10.44
N THR A 2 -12.33 -26.19 9.26
CA THR A 2 -11.02 -26.23 8.58
C THR A 2 -10.62 -24.82 8.15
N HIS A 3 -9.50 -24.30 8.68
CA HIS A 3 -8.93 -23.05 8.17
C HIS A 3 -8.39 -23.33 6.76
N GLY A 4 -9.16 -22.88 5.76
CA GLY A 4 -8.84 -23.05 4.35
C GLY A 4 -7.52 -22.37 4.01
N ALA A 5 -6.63 -23.09 3.34
CA ALA A 5 -5.37 -22.58 2.85
C ALA A 5 -5.63 -21.34 1.97
N SER A 6 -5.20 -20.16 2.45
CA SER A 6 -5.21 -18.93 1.67
C SER A 6 -4.34 -19.13 0.43
N GLN A 7 -4.96 -19.06 -0.74
CA GLN A 7 -4.27 -19.16 -2.01
C GLN A 7 -3.31 -17.98 -2.08
N LYS A 8 -2.01 -18.25 -1.94
CA LYS A 8 -0.98 -17.22 -1.90
C LYS A 8 -0.99 -16.44 -3.22
N ALA A 9 -1.63 -15.27 -3.23
CA ALA A 9 -1.35 -14.27 -4.26
C ALA A 9 0.16 -14.07 -4.31
N GLN A 10 0.72 -14.11 -5.51
CA GLN A 10 2.16 -14.03 -5.67
C GLN A 10 2.57 -12.57 -5.42
N ASN A 11 3.52 -12.36 -4.49
CA ASN A 11 3.98 -11.01 -4.16
C ASN A 11 4.59 -10.36 -5.41
N PRO A 12 4.09 -9.20 -5.88
CA PRO A 12 4.68 -8.50 -7.00
C PRO A 12 6.11 -8.08 -6.67
N VAL A 13 7.00 -8.16 -7.66
CA VAL A 13 8.42 -7.82 -7.49
C VAL A 13 8.78 -6.68 -8.44
N ALA A 14 9.11 -5.52 -7.87
CA ALA A 14 9.50 -4.36 -8.66
C ALA A 14 10.83 -4.62 -9.42
N PRO A 15 10.87 -4.40 -10.76
CA PRO A 15 12.11 -4.50 -11.50
C PRO A 15 13.13 -3.46 -11.04
N LYS A 16 14.40 -3.87 -11.01
CA LYS A 16 15.52 -2.98 -10.69
C LYS A 16 15.91 -2.17 -11.92
N ARG A 17 15.86 -0.85 -11.83
CA ARG A 17 16.38 0.12 -12.80
C ARG A 17 17.43 1.01 -12.14
N PRO A 18 18.72 0.62 -12.15
CA PRO A 18 19.78 1.35 -11.45
C PRO A 18 19.85 2.83 -11.85
N LYS A 19 19.52 3.74 -10.91
CA LYS A 19 19.70 5.19 -11.08
C LYS A 19 20.75 5.71 -10.12
N LYS A 20 21.77 6.40 -10.63
CA LYS A 20 22.72 7.14 -9.77
C LYS A 20 22.08 8.43 -9.29
N ILE A 21 22.20 8.69 -8.00
CA ILE A 21 21.75 9.91 -7.33
C ILE A 21 22.95 10.47 -6.59
N THR A 22 23.32 11.71 -6.89
CA THR A 22 24.43 12.41 -6.25
C THR A 22 23.89 13.57 -5.43
N THR A 23 24.15 13.57 -4.13
CA THR A 23 23.73 14.61 -3.19
C THR A 23 24.88 14.89 -2.22
N HIS A 24 25.21 16.17 -2.00
CA HIS A 24 26.32 16.58 -1.11
C HIS A 24 27.68 15.91 -1.38
N GLY A 25 27.98 15.64 -2.66
CA GLY A 25 29.24 15.00 -3.06
C GLY A 25 29.26 13.47 -2.90
N GLU A 26 28.22 12.88 -2.33
CA GLU A 26 28.07 11.43 -2.21
C GLU A 26 27.17 10.88 -3.31
N THR A 27 27.53 9.72 -3.88
CA THR A 27 26.75 9.06 -4.93
C THR A 27 26.22 7.71 -4.44
N ARG A 28 24.89 7.54 -4.52
CA ARG A 28 24.20 6.27 -4.28
C ARG A 28 23.54 5.74 -5.55
N ILE A 29 23.35 4.43 -5.63
CA ILE A 29 22.55 3.79 -6.68
C ILE A 29 21.21 3.43 -6.06
N ASP A 30 20.14 3.95 -6.65
CA ASP A 30 18.76 3.66 -6.27
C ASP A 30 18.10 2.87 -7.42
N PRO A 31 17.94 1.53 -7.29
CA PRO A 31 17.31 0.71 -8.31
C PRO A 31 15.81 0.92 -8.47
N TRP A 32 15.16 1.62 -7.53
CA TRP A 32 13.70 1.79 -7.51
C TRP A 32 13.26 3.24 -7.62
N PHE A 33 14.18 4.15 -7.96
CA PHE A 33 13.90 5.58 -8.14
C PHE A 33 12.73 5.85 -9.11
N TRP A 34 12.51 4.97 -10.09
CA TRP A 34 11.44 5.07 -11.07
C TRP A 34 10.04 4.99 -10.44
N LEU A 35 9.86 4.28 -9.32
CA LEU A 35 8.57 4.19 -8.59
C LEU A 35 8.06 5.55 -8.05
N ARG A 36 8.91 6.58 -8.07
CA ARG A 36 8.54 7.94 -7.69
C ARG A 36 7.64 8.62 -8.72
N ASP A 37 7.72 8.21 -9.99
CA ASP A 37 6.98 8.83 -11.08
C ASP A 37 5.62 8.14 -11.27
N VAL A 38 4.54 8.78 -10.82
CA VAL A 38 3.18 8.22 -10.93
C VAL A 38 2.62 8.28 -12.34
N ASP A 39 3.24 9.07 -13.23
CA ASP A 39 2.86 9.12 -14.64
C ASP A 39 3.57 8.03 -15.47
N ASP A 40 4.60 7.36 -14.93
CA ASP A 40 5.23 6.18 -15.55
C ASP A 40 4.21 5.02 -15.59
N PRO A 41 3.82 4.52 -16.78
CA PRO A 41 2.90 3.40 -16.90
C PRO A 41 3.35 2.15 -16.15
N GLU A 42 4.65 1.88 -16.08
CA GLU A 42 5.17 0.72 -15.35
C GLU A 42 5.01 0.92 -13.83
N THR A 43 5.02 2.17 -13.33
CA THR A 43 4.78 2.43 -11.90
C THR A 43 3.33 2.16 -11.55
N MET A 44 2.42 2.63 -12.41
CA MET A 44 0.99 2.34 -12.24
C MET A 44 0.67 0.86 -12.39
N GLU A 45 1.34 0.14 -13.28
CA GLU A 45 1.21 -1.32 -13.38
C GLU A 45 1.65 -2.01 -12.09
N TYR A 46 2.80 -1.64 -11.55
CA TYR A 46 3.30 -2.20 -10.29
C TYR A 46 2.36 -1.92 -9.11
N LEU A 47 1.86 -0.68 -8.99
CA LEU A 47 0.91 -0.31 -7.92
C LEU A 47 -0.42 -1.09 -8.03
N ARG A 48 -0.92 -1.34 -9.24
CA ARG A 48 -2.11 -2.19 -9.43
C ARG A 48 -1.85 -3.64 -8.99
N ALA A 49 -0.67 -4.17 -9.28
CA ALA A 49 -0.28 -5.51 -8.83
C ALA A 49 -0.19 -5.60 -7.30
N GLU A 50 0.35 -4.57 -6.64
CA GLU A 50 0.39 -4.44 -5.17
C GLU A 50 -1.00 -4.35 -4.55
N ASN A 51 -1.91 -3.59 -5.16
CA ASN A 51 -3.30 -3.51 -4.71
C ASN A 51 -4.00 -4.88 -4.81
N ALA A 52 -3.87 -5.56 -5.95
CA ALA A 52 -4.46 -6.89 -6.15
C ALA A 52 -3.91 -7.93 -5.17
N TYR A 53 -2.60 -7.88 -4.89
CA TYR A 53 -1.99 -8.72 -3.85
C TYR A 53 -2.56 -8.42 -2.47
N THR A 54 -2.70 -7.14 -2.13
CA THR A 54 -3.25 -6.69 -0.84
C THR A 54 -4.69 -7.13 -0.66
N GLU A 55 -5.54 -6.93 -1.67
CA GLU A 55 -6.94 -7.38 -1.69
C GLU A 55 -7.01 -8.89 -1.44
N ALA A 56 -6.23 -9.68 -2.17
CA ALA A 56 -6.21 -11.14 -2.01
C ALA A 56 -5.66 -11.58 -0.64
N ALA A 57 -4.64 -10.91 -0.11
CA ALA A 57 -4.04 -11.22 1.18
C ALA A 57 -4.95 -10.84 2.36
N MET A 58 -5.78 -9.81 2.20
CA MET A 58 -6.69 -9.30 3.23
C MET A 58 -8.12 -9.82 3.10
N ALA A 59 -8.43 -10.61 2.07
CA ALA A 59 -9.77 -11.12 1.77
C ALA A 59 -10.45 -11.83 2.96
N THR A 60 -9.69 -12.50 3.84
CA THR A 60 -10.27 -13.19 5.01
C THR A 60 -10.69 -12.26 6.13
N GLU A 61 -10.23 -11.01 6.11
CA GLU A 61 -10.42 -10.05 7.19
C GLU A 61 -11.47 -8.97 6.85
N GLU A 62 -12.20 -9.11 5.75
CA GLU A 62 -13.18 -8.09 5.30
C GLU A 62 -14.25 -7.78 6.36
N GLU A 63 -14.80 -8.81 7.03
CA GLU A 63 -15.78 -8.62 8.10
C GLU A 63 -15.20 -7.85 9.29
N LEU A 64 -13.94 -8.14 9.64
CA LEU A 64 -13.24 -7.46 10.71
C LEU A 64 -12.98 -5.98 10.34
N GLN A 65 -12.56 -5.72 9.11
CA GLN A 65 -12.33 -4.38 8.59
C GLN A 65 -13.61 -3.54 8.64
N GLU A 66 -14.74 -4.07 8.17
CA GLU A 66 -16.02 -3.37 8.19
C GLU A 66 -16.47 -3.04 9.61
N ARG A 67 -16.37 -4.00 10.54
CA ARG A 67 -16.72 -3.76 11.94
C ARG A 67 -15.88 -2.63 12.55
N LEU A 68 -14.56 -2.67 12.34
CA LEU A 68 -13.66 -1.63 12.85
C LEU A 68 -13.94 -0.27 12.22
N TYR A 69 -14.27 -0.22 10.92
CA TYR A 69 -14.66 1.01 10.24
C TYR A 69 -15.90 1.65 10.87
N GLN A 70 -16.96 0.86 11.13
CA GLN A 70 -18.17 1.35 11.79
C GLN A 70 -17.90 1.81 13.23
N GLU A 71 -17.07 1.07 13.98
CA GLU A 71 -16.67 1.47 15.33
C GLU A 71 -15.90 2.80 15.34
N MET A 72 -14.96 3.00 14.42
CA MET A 72 -14.20 4.24 14.31
C MET A 72 -15.11 5.42 13.95
N ARG A 73 -16.01 5.24 12.98
CA ARG A 73 -16.98 6.27 12.60
C ARG A 73 -17.90 6.66 13.74
N GLY A 74 -18.41 5.69 14.49
CA GLY A 74 -19.27 5.95 15.65
C GLY A 74 -18.59 6.71 16.79
N ARG A 75 -17.25 6.77 16.82
CA ARG A 75 -16.47 7.49 17.84
C ARG A 75 -16.15 8.94 17.46
N ILE A 76 -16.41 9.36 16.23
CA ILE A 76 -16.21 10.76 15.80
C ILE A 76 -17.40 11.58 16.32
N LYS A 77 -17.14 12.52 17.25
CA LYS A 77 -18.13 13.52 17.68
C LYS A 77 -18.20 14.62 16.63
N GLU A 78 -19.41 14.96 16.16
CA GLU A 78 -19.65 16.10 15.25
C GLU A 78 -19.50 17.48 15.93
N ASP A 79 -19.44 17.52 17.27
CA ASP A 79 -19.36 18.77 18.03
C ASP A 79 -17.91 19.08 18.41
N ASP A 80 -17.17 19.61 17.44
CA ASP A 80 -15.85 20.21 17.63
C ASP A 80 -16.03 21.66 18.09
N SER A 81 -16.55 21.83 19.30
CA SER A 81 -16.63 23.14 19.95
C SER A 81 -15.23 23.59 20.32
N THR A 82 -14.60 24.34 19.40
CA THR A 82 -13.33 25.04 19.64
C THR A 82 -13.49 26.01 20.82
N VAL A 83 -12.44 26.09 21.65
CA VAL A 83 -12.40 26.96 22.83
C VAL A 83 -12.55 28.43 22.38
N PRO A 84 -13.35 29.28 23.08
CA PRO A 84 -13.51 30.70 22.74
C PRO A 84 -12.22 31.51 22.72
#